data_AF-A0A7Y5S960-F1
#
_entry.id   AF-A0A7Y5S960-F1
#
_cell.length_a   1.000
_cell.length_b   1.000
_cell.length_c   1.000
_cell.angle_alpha   90.00
_cell.angle_beta   90.00
_cell.angle_gamma   90.00
#
_symmetry.space_group_name_H-M   'P 1'
#
loop_
_entity.id
_entity.type
_entity.pdbx_description
1 polymer ?
#
loop_
_entity_poly.entity_id
_entity_poly.type
_entity_poly.pdbx_seq_one_letter_code
_entity_poly.pdbx_strand_id
1 'polypeptide(L)'
;MVTGPMMMSAGAELMSTRASGEASGELGRKQSQFSRVLAGERSKPVSEDEATRIARDLVAVALVQPLLKEWREAEQSPPPFGPGPAEKQFRAMQDANLAQELTRAQRFPLVERLTRDLRRGVSAGVTA
;
A
#
# COMPACT_ATOMS: atom_id res chain seq x y z
N MET A 1 -14.28 -18.12 66.25
CA MET A 1 -13.28 -17.98 65.17
C MET A 1 -14.03 -17.53 63.93
N VAL A 2 -13.86 -16.25 63.58
CA VAL A 2 -14.63 -15.53 62.55
C VAL A 2 -14.01 -15.75 61.16
N THR A 3 -14.91 -16.00 60.21
CA THR A 3 -14.89 -15.81 58.75
C THR A 3 -13.79 -14.91 58.17
N GLY A 4 -13.13 -15.39 57.12
CA GLY A 4 -12.39 -14.54 56.16
C GLY A 4 -12.99 -14.71 54.75
N PRO A 5 -13.49 -13.65 54.09
CA PRO A 5 -14.06 -13.73 52.76
C PRO A 5 -13.02 -13.55 51.64
N MET A 6 -13.38 -14.11 50.49
CA MET A 6 -12.77 -14.02 49.17
C MET A 6 -12.33 -12.59 48.79
N MET A 7 -11.14 -12.49 48.20
CA MET A 7 -10.69 -11.35 47.38
C MET A 7 -9.99 -11.91 46.13
N MET A 8 -10.74 -12.19 45.05
CA MET A 8 -10.22 -12.31 43.67
C MET A 8 -11.38 -12.20 42.66
N SER A 9 -11.69 -11.00 42.18
CA SER A 9 -12.60 -10.78 41.02
C SER A 9 -12.63 -9.35 40.44
N ALA A 10 -11.76 -8.40 40.85
CA ALA A 10 -11.87 -7.01 40.38
C ALA A 10 -11.13 -6.70 39.05
N GLY A 11 -10.37 -7.65 38.49
CA GLY A 11 -9.50 -7.40 37.32
C GLY A 11 -10.17 -7.58 35.95
N ALA A 12 -11.23 -8.37 35.83
CA ALA A 12 -11.81 -8.75 34.54
C ALA A 12 -12.77 -7.68 33.96
N GLU A 13 -13.46 -6.92 34.81
CA GLU A 13 -14.49 -5.97 34.35
C GLU A 13 -13.91 -4.67 33.79
N LEU A 14 -12.73 -4.24 34.26
CA LEU A 14 -12.04 -3.04 33.77
C LEU A 14 -11.43 -3.21 32.36
N MET A 15 -11.26 -4.45 31.91
CA MET A 15 -10.66 -4.76 30.60
C MET A 15 -11.72 -4.90 29.50
N SER A 16 -12.93 -5.35 29.84
CA SER A 16 -14.07 -5.53 28.92
C SER A 16 -14.74 -4.20 28.50
N THR A 17 -14.79 -3.23 29.42
CA THR A 17 -15.36 -1.90 29.17
C THR A 17 -14.49 -1.02 28.26
N ARG A 18 -13.15 -1.16 28.33
CA ARG A 18 -12.23 -0.42 27.43
C ARG A 18 -12.31 -0.90 25.99
N ALA A 19 -12.37 -2.21 25.75
CA ALA A 19 -12.48 -2.79 24.41
C ALA A 19 -13.78 -2.36 23.69
N SER A 20 -14.88 -2.26 24.43
CA SER A 20 -16.19 -1.84 23.89
C SER A 20 -16.22 -0.35 23.50
N GLY A 21 -15.48 0.49 24.23
CA GLY A 21 -15.31 1.92 23.92
C GLY A 21 -14.41 2.16 22.70
N GLU A 22 -13.34 1.37 22.54
CA GLU A 22 -12.44 1.45 21.38
C GLU A 22 -13.13 1.01 20.08
N ALA A 23 -13.89 -0.08 20.11
CA ALA A 23 -14.66 -0.56 18.96
C ALA A 23 -15.72 0.46 18.50
N SER A 24 -16.39 1.12 19.46
CA SER A 24 -17.36 2.19 19.18
C SER A 24 -16.68 3.43 18.56
N GLY A 25 -15.48 3.77 19.05
CA GLY A 25 -14.67 4.86 18.50
C GLY A 25 -14.14 4.58 17.08
N GLU A 26 -13.82 3.32 16.77
CA GLU A 26 -13.39 2.92 15.43
C GLU A 26 -14.55 2.93 14.42
N LEU A 27 -15.73 2.45 14.83
CA LEU A 27 -16.95 2.52 14.01
C LEU A 27 -17.31 3.97 13.67
N GLY A 28 -17.27 4.87 14.65
CA GLY A 28 -17.52 6.30 14.45
C GLY A 28 -16.53 6.95 13.48
N ARG A 29 -15.23 6.59 13.56
CA ARG A 29 -14.21 7.05 12.60
C ARG A 29 -14.50 6.58 11.18
N LYS A 30 -14.83 5.29 10.99
CA LYS A 30 -15.17 4.72 9.68
C LYS A 30 -16.44 5.35 9.10
N GLN A 31 -17.48 5.53 9.91
CA GLN A 31 -18.70 6.24 9.51
C GLN A 31 -18.40 7.68 9.07
N SER A 32 -17.58 8.41 9.83
CA SER A 32 -17.19 9.79 9.46
C SER A 32 -16.41 9.83 8.14
N GLN A 33 -15.51 8.87 7.89
CA GLN A 33 -14.75 8.78 6.64
C GLN A 33 -15.66 8.45 5.46
N PHE A 34 -16.61 7.53 5.63
CA PHE A 34 -17.58 7.16 4.61
C PHE A 34 -18.52 8.34 4.27
N SER A 35 -18.99 9.06 5.28
CA SER A 35 -19.80 10.27 5.07
C SER A 35 -19.06 11.35 4.27
N ARG A 36 -17.75 11.51 4.45
CA ARG A 36 -16.95 12.45 3.63
C ARG A 36 -16.89 12.03 2.16
N VAL A 37 -16.77 10.73 1.89
CA VAL A 37 -16.82 10.19 0.52
C VAL A 37 -18.19 10.44 -0.10
N LEU A 38 -19.29 10.18 0.64
CA LEU A 38 -20.66 10.43 0.17
C LEU A 38 -20.96 11.92 -0.02
N ALA A 39 -20.40 12.79 0.83
CA ALA A 39 -20.53 14.24 0.72
C ALA A 39 -19.72 14.84 -0.43
N GLY A 40 -18.93 14.03 -1.16
CA GLY A 40 -18.07 14.50 -2.23
C GLY A 40 -16.95 15.42 -1.74
N GLU A 41 -16.61 15.37 -0.45
CA GLU A 41 -15.50 16.15 0.09
C GLU A 41 -14.21 15.64 -0.57
N ARG A 42 -13.53 16.57 -1.28
CA ARG A 42 -12.22 16.27 -1.86
C ARG A 42 -11.27 15.88 -0.73
N SER A 43 -10.52 14.81 -0.94
CA SER A 43 -9.45 14.39 -0.04
C SER A 43 -8.47 15.56 0.18
N LYS A 44 -7.81 15.56 1.34
CA LYS A 44 -6.76 16.54 1.64
C LYS A 44 -5.76 16.60 0.47
N PRO A 45 -5.27 17.80 0.10
CA PRO A 45 -4.28 17.93 -0.94
C PRO A 45 -3.05 17.09 -0.57
N VAL A 46 -2.70 16.14 -1.44
CA VAL A 46 -1.49 15.31 -1.31
C VAL A 46 -0.27 16.20 -1.53
N SER A 47 0.75 16.06 -0.69
CA SER A 47 2.00 16.80 -0.87
C SER A 47 2.66 16.42 -2.21
N GLU A 48 3.45 17.33 -2.77
CA GLU A 48 4.14 17.07 -4.05
C GLU A 48 5.09 15.87 -3.97
N ASP A 49 5.83 15.75 -2.87
CA ASP A 49 6.75 14.64 -2.63
C ASP A 49 5.99 13.31 -2.51
N GLU A 50 4.86 13.29 -1.81
CA GLU A 50 4.03 12.11 -1.67
C GLU A 50 3.38 11.69 -2.99
N ALA A 51 2.84 12.66 -3.74
CA ALA A 51 2.27 12.42 -5.07
C ALA A 51 3.34 11.91 -6.05
N THR A 52 4.57 12.40 -5.95
CA THR A 52 5.71 11.93 -6.75
C THR A 52 6.08 10.50 -6.38
N ARG A 53 6.15 10.19 -5.08
CA ARG A 53 6.43 8.83 -4.61
C ARG A 53 5.38 7.83 -5.12
N ILE A 54 4.10 8.15 -4.94
CA ILE A 54 2.98 7.30 -5.39
C ILE A 54 3.02 7.11 -6.91
N ALA A 55 3.24 8.18 -7.67
CA ALA A 55 3.35 8.10 -9.13
C ALA A 55 4.51 7.20 -9.58
N ARG A 56 5.68 7.31 -8.93
CA ARG A 56 6.83 6.43 -9.22
C ARG A 56 6.53 4.98 -8.90
N ASP A 57 5.94 4.70 -7.73
CA ASP A 57 5.59 3.34 -7.34
C ASP A 57 4.60 2.70 -8.31
N LEU A 58 3.59 3.48 -8.73
CA LEU A 58 2.62 3.04 -9.72
C LEU A 58 3.28 2.71 -11.06
N VAL A 59 4.16 3.58 -11.57
CA VAL A 59 4.87 3.35 -12.83
C VAL A 59 5.81 2.14 -12.72
N ALA A 60 6.53 1.99 -11.61
CA ALA A 60 7.41 0.85 -11.39
C ALA A 60 6.65 -0.48 -11.48
N VAL A 61 5.49 -0.57 -10.82
CA VAL A 61 4.69 -1.80 -10.77
C VAL A 61 3.89 -2.04 -12.04
N ALA A 62 3.22 -1.01 -12.57
CA ALA A 62 2.27 -1.17 -13.67
C ALA A 62 2.90 -1.13 -15.06
N LEU A 63 4.09 -0.54 -15.20
CA LEU A 63 4.77 -0.40 -16.50
C LEU A 63 6.10 -1.15 -16.52
N VAL A 64 6.99 -0.90 -15.56
CA VAL A 64 8.38 -1.37 -15.65
C VAL A 64 8.50 -2.86 -15.32
N GLN A 65 7.90 -3.33 -14.22
CA GLN A 65 7.96 -4.74 -13.84
C GLN A 65 7.43 -5.70 -14.94
N PRO A 66 6.28 -5.43 -15.61
CA PRO A 66 5.83 -6.25 -16.72
C PRO A 66 6.84 -6.34 -17.86
N LEU A 67 7.51 -5.23 -18.22
CA LEU A 67 8.52 -5.24 -19.28
C LEU A 67 9.74 -6.10 -18.89
N LEU A 68 10.19 -6.00 -17.63
CA LEU A 68 11.28 -6.83 -17.12
C LEU A 68 10.91 -8.32 -17.12
N LYS A 69 9.65 -8.64 -16.78
CA LYS A 69 9.12 -9.99 -16.85
C LYS A 69 9.13 -10.53 -18.28
N GLU A 70 8.62 -9.77 -19.24
CA GLU A 70 8.60 -10.18 -20.66
C GLU A 70 10.02 -10.41 -21.21
N TRP A 71 10.96 -9.51 -20.90
CA TRP A 71 12.37 -9.69 -21.30
C TRP A 71 12.98 -10.96 -20.74
N ARG A 72 12.65 -11.28 -19.49
CA ARG A 72 13.08 -12.51 -18.87
C ARG A 72 12.46 -13.75 -19.52
N GLU A 73 11.18 -13.70 -19.86
CA GLU A 73 10.49 -14.82 -20.51
C GLU A 73 11.00 -15.04 -21.93
N ALA A 74 11.47 -13.98 -22.59
CA ALA A 74 12.15 -14.04 -23.88
C ALA A 74 13.59 -14.59 -23.81
N GLU A 75 14.22 -14.60 -22.63
CA GLU A 75 15.59 -15.10 -22.43
C GLU A 75 15.64 -16.63 -22.60
N GLN A 76 16.03 -17.09 -23.79
CA GLN A 76 16.26 -18.50 -24.09
C GLN A 76 17.72 -18.88 -23.84
N SER A 77 18.18 -18.76 -22.60
CA SER A 77 19.54 -19.18 -22.24
C SER A 77 19.63 -20.71 -22.06
N PRO A 78 20.43 -21.43 -22.89
CA PRO A 78 20.56 -22.89 -22.79
C PRO A 78 21.37 -23.31 -21.54
N PRO A 79 21.16 -24.52 -21.01
CA PRO A 79 22.01 -25.07 -19.94
C PRO A 79 23.50 -25.14 -20.36
N PRO A 80 24.47 -24.89 -19.45
CA PRO A 80 24.36 -24.66 -18.01
C PRO A 80 24.22 -23.18 -17.59
N PHE A 81 24.06 -22.25 -18.54
CA PHE A 81 24.06 -20.80 -18.27
C PHE A 81 22.67 -20.21 -18.04
N GLY A 82 21.62 -21.04 -18.14
CA GLY A 82 20.26 -20.65 -17.80
C GLY A 82 20.05 -20.44 -16.30
N PRO A 83 18.94 -19.77 -15.90
CA PRO A 83 18.70 -19.42 -14.51
C PRO A 83 18.57 -20.66 -13.61
N GLY A 84 19.34 -20.65 -12.52
CA GLY A 84 19.30 -21.70 -11.51
C GLY A 84 18.03 -21.67 -10.66
N PRO A 85 17.77 -22.72 -9.84
CA PRO A 85 16.57 -22.79 -8.99
C PRO A 85 16.44 -21.61 -8.02
N ALA A 86 17.56 -21.19 -7.41
CA ALA A 86 17.57 -20.04 -6.49
C ALA A 86 17.25 -18.74 -7.24
N GLU A 87 17.87 -18.50 -8.39
CA GLU A 87 17.63 -17.30 -9.20
C GLU A 87 16.15 -17.19 -9.61
N LYS A 88 15.52 -18.30 -10.02
CA LYS A 88 14.09 -18.34 -10.34
C LYS A 88 13.18 -17.89 -9.20
N GLN A 89 13.54 -18.19 -7.95
CA GLN A 89 12.75 -17.80 -6.78
C GLN A 89 12.90 -16.31 -6.45
N PHE A 90 14.09 -15.75 -6.59
CA PHE A 90 14.36 -14.34 -6.24
C PHE A 90 14.14 -13.35 -7.39
N ARG A 91 13.93 -13.86 -8.61
CA ARG A 91 13.76 -13.07 -9.83
C ARG A 91 12.65 -12.01 -9.74
N ALA A 92 11.50 -12.32 -9.13
CA ALA A 92 10.43 -11.34 -8.96
C ALA A 92 10.84 -10.19 -8.00
N MET A 93 11.60 -10.49 -6.96
CA MET A 93 12.12 -9.47 -6.03
C MET A 93 13.19 -8.60 -6.69
N GLN A 94 14.03 -9.21 -7.53
CA GLN A 94 15.03 -8.48 -8.31
C GLN A 94 14.39 -7.50 -9.29
N ASP A 95 13.33 -7.90 -9.99
CA ASP A 95 12.57 -6.99 -10.86
C ASP A 95 11.95 -5.85 -10.10
N ALA A 96 11.39 -6.13 -8.91
CA ALA A 96 10.76 -5.10 -8.11
C ALA A 96 11.77 -4.02 -7.67
N ASN A 97 12.97 -4.43 -7.25
CA ASN A 97 14.03 -3.49 -6.90
C ASN A 97 14.54 -2.73 -8.13
N LEU A 98 14.83 -3.44 -9.23
CA LEU A 98 15.31 -2.83 -10.46
C LEU A 98 14.29 -1.83 -11.04
N ALA A 99 12.99 -2.16 -11.01
CA ALA A 99 11.93 -1.26 -11.46
C ALA A 99 11.88 0.02 -10.62
N GLN A 100 12.05 -0.09 -9.30
CA GLN A 100 12.12 1.05 -8.39
C GLN A 100 13.35 1.93 -8.69
N GLU A 101 14.51 1.32 -8.88
CA GLU A 101 15.74 2.04 -9.23
C GLU A 101 15.63 2.73 -10.58
N LEU A 102 15.14 2.05 -11.62
CA LEU A 102 14.92 2.61 -12.95
C LEU A 102 14.01 3.83 -12.89
N THR A 103 12.88 3.72 -12.18
CA THR A 103 11.88 4.79 -12.05
C THR A 103 12.39 6.00 -11.25
N ARG A 104 13.43 5.81 -10.42
CA ARG A 104 14.11 6.89 -9.68
C ARG A 104 15.23 7.54 -10.48
N ALA A 105 16.04 6.72 -11.18
CA ALA A 105 17.20 7.18 -11.92
C ALA A 105 16.81 7.95 -13.19
N GLN A 106 15.76 7.51 -13.87
CA GLN A 106 15.26 8.17 -15.07
C GLN A 106 14.09 9.10 -14.77
N ARG A 107 14.08 10.26 -15.43
CA ARG A 107 12.93 11.17 -15.39
C ARG A 107 11.86 10.69 -16.36
N PHE A 108 10.92 9.89 -15.86
CA PHE A 108 9.76 9.46 -16.63
C PHE A 108 8.76 10.61 -16.78
N PRO A 109 8.45 11.09 -18.01
CA PRO A 109 7.43 12.13 -18.20
C PRO A 109 6.04 11.71 -17.68
N LEU A 110 5.78 10.40 -17.65
CA LEU A 110 4.55 9.83 -17.10
C LEU A 110 4.43 10.06 -15.59
N VAL A 111 5.54 9.97 -14.84
CA VAL A 111 5.54 10.27 -13.40
C VAL A 111 5.15 11.73 -13.19
N GLU A 112 5.75 12.65 -13.92
CA GLU A 112 5.45 14.10 -13.81
C GLU A 112 3.98 14.42 -14.15
N ARG A 113 3.39 13.69 -15.10
CA ARG A 113 1.96 13.83 -15.42
C ARG A 113 1.10 13.27 -14.28
N LEU A 114 1.37 12.05 -13.82
CA LEU A 114 0.65 11.42 -12.71
C LEU A 114 0.75 12.22 -11.42
N THR A 115 1.91 12.79 -11.10
CA THR A 115 2.09 13.66 -9.94
C THR A 115 1.19 14.88 -10.03
N ARG A 116 1.12 15.55 -11.20
CA ARG A 116 0.20 16.68 -11.40
C ARG A 116 -1.27 16.25 -11.26
N ASP A 117 -1.61 15.09 -11.79
CA ASP A 117 -2.97 14.54 -11.73
C ASP A 117 -3.38 14.19 -10.28
N LEU A 118 -2.50 13.51 -9.53
CA LEU A 118 -2.69 13.20 -8.12
C LEU A 118 -2.85 14.47 -7.26
N ARG A 119 -2.03 15.51 -7.52
CA ARG A 119 -2.13 16.80 -6.82
C ARG A 119 -3.41 17.58 -7.14
N ARG A 120 -3.91 17.44 -8.36
CA ARG A 120 -5.18 18.08 -8.78
C ARG A 120 -6.40 17.36 -8.21
N GLY A 121 -6.22 16.20 -7.58
CA GLY A 121 -7.32 15.40 -7.06
C GLY A 121 -8.15 14.78 -8.18
N VAL A 122 -7.49 14.26 -9.22
CA VAL A 122 -8.13 13.46 -10.27
C VAL A 122 -8.87 12.28 -9.61
N SER A 123 -10.20 12.06 -9.65
CA SER A 123 -11.39 12.63 -10.34
C SER A 123 -11.43 12.71 -11.86
N ALA A 124 -10.46 12.15 -12.59
CA ALA A 124 -10.71 11.74 -13.96
C ALA A 124 -11.34 10.36 -13.93
N GLY A 125 -12.56 10.28 -14.46
CA GLY A 125 -13.29 9.03 -14.58
C GLY A 125 -12.45 7.94 -15.25
N VAL A 126 -12.52 6.76 -14.67
CA VAL A 126 -12.66 5.53 -15.45
C VAL A 126 -14.01 5.65 -16.17
N THR A 127 -14.04 6.43 -17.24
CA THR A 127 -15.11 6.35 -18.24
C THR A 127 -14.75 5.15 -19.10
N ALA A 128 -15.41 4.03 -18.79
CA ALA A 128 -15.62 2.92 -19.71
C ALA A 128 -16.56 3.36 -20.84
#